data_AF-A0A518HUW1-F1
#
_entry.id   AF-A0A518HUW1-F1
#
_cell.length_a   1.000
_cell.length_b   1.000
_cell.length_c   1.000
_cell.angle_alpha   90.00
_cell.angle_beta   90.00
_cell.angle_gamma   90.00
#
_symmetry.space_group_name_H-M   'P 1'
#
loop_
_entity.id
_entity.type
_entity.pdbx_description
1 polymer ?
#
loop_
_entity_poly.entity_id
_entity_poly.type
_entity_poly.pdbx_seq_one_letter_code
_entity_poly.pdbx_strand_id
1 'polypeptide(L)'
;MTNDDRIKLDAPQQGTTRLIAAAQAGDSEALGELLNSYRNYLVFMARTGLHHHLQGKADPSDIAQEVCLAAHGNIADFQGQTAEEFAGWLRGILSNLLSMHVRKFLGTQKRDPRLEQQLNASLANASGFLQSRIAAEITSPSQHFARKEAFLQLAEALESLPEDYRRVIVLRHVDGLPFADVAKAMGRSVDSVEKLWVRGLAKLKTTMGEV
;
A
#
# COMPACT_ATOMS: atom_id res chain seq x y z
N MET A 1 -11.34 -44.71 -3.07
CA MET A 1 -10.54 -44.29 -1.90
C MET A 1 -9.36 -43.48 -2.41
N THR A 2 -9.23 -42.17 -2.22
CA THR A 2 -10.10 -41.14 -1.64
C THR A 2 -9.58 -39.84 -2.27
N ASN A 3 -10.43 -39.15 -3.02
CA ASN A 3 -10.09 -37.95 -3.81
C ASN A 3 -10.27 -36.66 -2.96
N ASP A 4 -9.98 -36.75 -1.66
CA ASP A 4 -10.52 -35.87 -0.61
C ASP A 4 -9.42 -35.11 0.18
N ASP A 5 -8.26 -34.87 -0.45
CA ASP A 5 -7.18 -34.05 0.14
C ASP A 5 -6.88 -32.78 -0.68
N ARG A 6 -7.59 -32.55 -1.78
CA ARG A 6 -7.44 -31.32 -2.60
C ARG A 6 -8.40 -30.20 -2.20
N ILE A 7 -9.36 -30.44 -1.31
CA ILE A 7 -10.49 -29.53 -1.06
C ILE A 7 -10.20 -28.47 0.03
N LYS A 8 -9.07 -28.54 0.76
CA LYS A 8 -8.82 -27.63 1.90
C LYS A 8 -7.76 -26.55 1.67
N LEU A 9 -7.12 -26.46 0.50
CA LEU A 9 -6.01 -25.51 0.27
C LEU A 9 -6.40 -24.25 -0.53
N ASP A 10 -7.66 -24.12 -0.98
CA ASP A 10 -8.07 -23.07 -1.93
C ASP A 10 -8.76 -21.83 -1.30
N ALA A 11 -9.04 -21.81 0.01
CA ALA A 11 -10.02 -20.90 0.62
C ALA A 11 -9.77 -19.36 0.55
N PRO A 12 -8.54 -18.79 0.53
CA PRO A 12 -8.35 -17.33 0.64
C PRO A 12 -8.27 -16.55 -0.70
N GLN A 13 -7.59 -17.09 -1.73
CA GLN A 13 -7.63 -16.52 -3.09
C GLN A 13 -9.02 -16.69 -3.69
N GLN A 14 -9.69 -17.80 -3.41
CA GLN A 14 -11.12 -17.93 -3.68
C GLN A 14 -11.91 -16.83 -2.96
N GLY A 15 -11.60 -16.49 -1.71
CA GLY A 15 -12.23 -15.37 -1.00
C GLY A 15 -12.10 -14.03 -1.72
N THR A 16 -10.88 -13.56 -2.02
CA THR A 16 -10.72 -12.26 -2.70
C THR A 16 -11.17 -12.28 -4.14
N THR A 17 -10.81 -13.29 -4.93
CA THR A 17 -11.26 -13.38 -6.32
C THR A 17 -12.78 -13.51 -6.39
N ARG A 18 -13.42 -14.19 -5.42
CA ARG A 18 -14.88 -14.20 -5.26
C ARG A 18 -15.42 -12.84 -4.87
N LEU A 19 -14.79 -12.11 -3.94
CA LEU A 19 -15.19 -10.75 -3.59
C LEU A 19 -15.06 -9.81 -4.79
N ILE A 20 -14.00 -9.94 -5.60
CA ILE A 20 -13.82 -9.18 -6.86
C ILE A 20 -14.93 -9.52 -7.85
N ALA A 21 -15.21 -10.81 -8.07
CA ALA A 21 -16.26 -11.24 -8.98
C ALA A 21 -17.66 -10.80 -8.52
N ALA A 22 -17.94 -10.87 -7.21
CA ALA A 22 -19.18 -10.41 -6.61
C ALA A 22 -19.32 -8.87 -6.73
N ALA A 23 -18.24 -8.14 -6.44
CA ALA A 23 -18.20 -6.69 -6.60
C ALA A 23 -18.43 -6.25 -8.06
N GLN A 24 -17.84 -6.95 -9.03
CA GLN A 24 -18.08 -6.75 -10.46
C GLN A 24 -19.54 -7.06 -10.86
N ALA A 25 -20.19 -8.01 -10.18
CA ALA A 25 -21.60 -8.33 -10.38
C ALA A 25 -22.56 -7.34 -9.69
N GLY A 26 -22.05 -6.30 -9.03
CA GLY A 26 -22.83 -5.25 -8.37
C GLY A 26 -23.08 -5.48 -6.87
N ASP A 27 -22.45 -6.48 -6.26
CA ASP A 27 -22.52 -6.70 -4.82
C ASP A 27 -21.71 -5.62 -4.08
N SER A 28 -22.44 -4.64 -3.55
CA SER A 28 -21.84 -3.50 -2.83
C SER A 28 -21.26 -3.89 -1.47
N GLU A 29 -21.77 -4.95 -0.85
CA GLU A 29 -21.27 -5.45 0.44
C GLU A 29 -19.92 -6.14 0.22
N ALA A 30 -19.83 -7.01 -0.79
CA ALA A 30 -18.58 -7.65 -1.18
C ALA A 30 -17.50 -6.63 -1.56
N LEU A 31 -17.88 -5.55 -2.26
CA LEU A 31 -16.96 -4.45 -2.57
C LEU A 31 -16.52 -3.70 -1.30
N GLY A 32 -17.44 -3.46 -0.37
CA GLY A 32 -17.15 -2.82 0.91
C GLY A 32 -16.12 -3.61 1.72
N GLU A 33 -16.32 -4.93 1.85
CA GLU A 33 -15.38 -5.83 2.52
C GLU A 33 -14.01 -5.82 1.84
N LEU A 34 -14.01 -5.91 0.50
CA LEU A 34 -12.79 -5.89 -0.28
C LEU A 34 -12.03 -4.57 -0.06
N LEU A 35 -12.67 -3.42 -0.23
CA LEU A 35 -12.04 -2.11 -0.02
C LEU A 35 -11.54 -1.91 1.42
N ASN A 36 -12.29 -2.40 2.41
CA ASN A 36 -11.88 -2.34 3.80
C ASN A 36 -10.56 -3.08 4.04
N SER A 37 -10.38 -4.26 3.42
CA SER A 37 -9.11 -5.01 3.52
C SER A 37 -7.91 -4.26 2.91
N TYR A 38 -8.14 -3.39 1.92
CA TYR A 38 -7.10 -2.57 1.29
C TYR A 38 -6.93 -1.18 1.93
N ARG A 39 -7.74 -0.83 2.95
CA ARG A 39 -7.74 0.52 3.52
C ARG A 39 -6.37 0.93 4.07
N ASN A 40 -5.76 0.10 4.93
CA ASN A 40 -4.46 0.42 5.52
C ASN A 40 -3.34 0.47 4.47
N TYR A 41 -3.43 -0.38 3.45
CA TYR A 41 -2.57 -0.30 2.28
C TYR A 41 -2.73 1.04 1.56
N LEU A 42 -3.95 1.50 1.28
CA LEU A 42 -4.20 2.78 0.65
C LEU A 42 -3.71 3.97 1.49
N VAL A 43 -3.89 3.92 2.81
CA VAL A 43 -3.37 4.95 3.73
C VAL A 43 -1.85 5.02 3.66
N PHE A 44 -1.17 3.88 3.71
CA PHE A 44 0.28 3.82 3.56
C PHE A 44 0.74 4.43 2.23
N MET A 45 0.10 4.03 1.13
CA MET A 45 0.43 4.51 -0.20
C MET A 45 0.10 6.00 -0.39
N ALA A 46 -1.00 6.49 0.16
CA ALA A 46 -1.36 7.91 0.12
C ALA A 46 -0.35 8.74 0.90
N ARG A 47 0.09 8.24 2.05
CA ARG A 47 1.12 8.89 2.88
C ARG A 47 2.44 9.02 2.14
N THR A 48 2.92 7.95 1.49
CA THR A 48 4.15 8.03 0.69
C THR A 48 4.03 9.05 -0.43
N GLY A 49 2.92 9.03 -1.19
CA GLY A 49 2.66 10.01 -2.25
C GLY A 49 2.58 11.46 -1.75
N LEU A 50 1.91 11.70 -0.61
CA LEU A 50 1.79 13.03 -0.02
C LEU A 50 3.13 13.55 0.54
N HIS A 51 3.97 12.69 1.13
CA HIS A 51 5.27 13.10 1.65
C HIS A 51 6.18 13.74 0.60
N HIS A 52 6.06 13.33 -0.67
CA HIS A 52 6.86 13.86 -1.76
C HIS A 52 6.40 15.23 -2.28
N HIS A 53 5.09 15.51 -2.23
CA HIS A 53 4.52 16.65 -2.95
C HIS A 53 3.68 17.61 -2.08
N LEU A 54 3.18 17.15 -0.94
CA LEU A 54 2.08 17.80 -0.19
C LEU A 54 2.15 17.59 1.33
N GLN A 55 3.36 17.64 1.92
CA GLN A 55 3.50 17.47 3.38
C GLN A 55 2.54 18.39 4.16
N GLY A 56 1.65 17.79 4.97
CA GLY A 56 0.71 18.48 5.83
C GLY A 56 -0.45 19.19 5.12
N LYS A 57 -0.71 18.92 3.83
CA LYS A 57 -1.79 19.56 3.06
C LYS A 57 -3.07 18.72 2.93
N ALA A 58 -2.98 17.41 3.16
CA ALA A 58 -4.11 16.48 3.16
C ALA A 58 -3.83 15.34 4.15
N ASP A 59 -4.89 14.76 4.72
CA ASP A 59 -4.78 13.55 5.53
C ASP A 59 -4.70 12.32 4.60
N PRO A 60 -3.74 11.41 4.78
CA PRO A 60 -3.67 10.17 4.01
C PRO A 60 -4.92 9.30 4.10
N SER A 61 -5.64 9.34 5.24
CA SER A 61 -6.88 8.61 5.47
C SER A 61 -8.03 9.17 4.66
N ASP A 62 -8.11 10.48 4.52
CA ASP A 62 -9.11 11.15 3.68
C ASP A 62 -8.89 10.78 2.22
N ILE A 63 -7.64 10.81 1.75
CA ILE A 63 -7.28 10.39 0.39
C ILE A 63 -7.62 8.90 0.17
N ALA A 64 -7.32 8.02 1.13
CA ALA A 64 -7.67 6.61 1.04
C ALA A 64 -9.20 6.41 0.97
N GLN A 65 -9.97 7.20 1.72
CA GLN A 65 -11.43 7.17 1.65
C GLN A 65 -11.95 7.65 0.27
N GLU A 66 -11.36 8.71 -0.29
CA GLU A 66 -11.68 9.15 -1.65
C GLU A 66 -11.36 8.08 -2.70
N VAL A 67 -10.26 7.33 -2.54
CA VAL A 67 -9.95 6.17 -3.39
C VAL A 67 -11.06 5.13 -3.29
N CYS A 68 -11.51 4.78 -2.09
CA CYS A 68 -12.58 3.81 -1.90
C CYS A 68 -13.90 4.26 -2.55
N LEU A 69 -14.26 5.54 -2.42
CA LEU A 69 -15.45 6.12 -3.04
C LEU A 69 -15.35 6.11 -4.59
N ALA A 70 -14.18 6.48 -5.12
CA ALA A 70 -13.92 6.41 -6.55
C ALA A 70 -13.93 4.96 -7.06
N ALA A 71 -13.35 4.02 -6.32
CA ALA A 71 -13.39 2.61 -6.67
C ALA A 71 -14.83 2.08 -6.69
N HIS A 72 -15.66 2.47 -5.72
CA HIS A 72 -17.08 2.12 -5.72
C HIS A 72 -17.81 2.58 -6.98
N GLY A 73 -17.52 3.79 -7.47
CA GLY A 73 -18.13 4.31 -8.69
C GLY A 73 -17.61 3.67 -9.99
N ASN A 74 -16.38 3.14 -9.99
CA ASN A 74 -15.70 2.65 -11.19
C ASN A 74 -15.50 1.13 -11.21
N ILE A 75 -16.02 0.39 -10.23
CA ILE A 75 -15.81 -1.07 -10.12
C ILE A 75 -16.33 -1.84 -11.33
N ALA A 76 -17.40 -1.35 -11.97
CA ALA A 76 -17.96 -1.96 -13.18
C ALA A 76 -16.99 -1.92 -14.37
N ASP A 77 -16.07 -0.95 -14.39
CA ASP A 77 -15.08 -0.81 -15.46
C ASP A 77 -13.81 -1.63 -15.19
N PHE A 78 -13.65 -2.17 -13.97
CA PHE A 78 -12.49 -2.98 -13.61
C PHE A 78 -12.59 -4.38 -14.23
N GLN A 79 -11.60 -4.73 -15.06
CA GLN A 79 -11.56 -6.01 -15.81
C GLN A 79 -10.61 -7.06 -15.21
N GLY A 80 -9.92 -6.73 -14.11
CA GLY A 80 -8.98 -7.65 -13.47
C GLY A 80 -9.70 -8.76 -12.70
N GLN A 81 -9.00 -9.86 -12.46
CA GLN A 81 -9.52 -11.04 -11.74
C GLN A 81 -8.65 -11.40 -10.54
N THR A 82 -7.45 -10.81 -10.47
CA THR A 82 -6.46 -11.09 -9.43
C THR A 82 -6.37 -9.96 -8.41
N ALA A 83 -5.89 -10.29 -7.22
CA ALA A 83 -5.67 -9.34 -6.15
C ALA A 83 -4.59 -8.29 -6.49
N GLU A 84 -3.59 -8.70 -7.28
CA GLU A 84 -2.49 -7.87 -7.76
C GLU A 84 -2.97 -6.84 -8.78
N GLU A 85 -3.84 -7.25 -9.72
CA GLU A 85 -4.50 -6.35 -10.66
C GLU A 85 -5.40 -5.36 -9.93
N PHE A 86 -6.15 -5.82 -8.93
CA PHE A 86 -6.99 -4.95 -8.11
C PHE A 86 -6.14 -3.92 -7.34
N ALA A 87 -5.04 -4.35 -6.71
CA ALA A 87 -4.11 -3.44 -6.05
C ALA A 87 -3.50 -2.43 -7.03
N GLY A 88 -3.15 -2.87 -8.24
CA GLY A 88 -2.65 -2.00 -9.32
C GLY A 88 -3.68 -0.97 -9.78
N TRP A 89 -4.92 -1.38 -9.93
CA TRP A 89 -6.03 -0.49 -10.27
C TRP A 89 -6.28 0.55 -9.19
N LEU A 90 -6.32 0.15 -7.92
CA LEU A 90 -6.42 1.06 -6.77
C LEU A 90 -5.26 2.06 -6.72
N ARG A 91 -4.02 1.63 -7.00
CA ARG A 91 -2.86 2.54 -7.12
C ARG A 91 -3.04 3.56 -8.24
N GLY A 92 -3.63 3.15 -9.36
CA GLY A 92 -3.94 4.05 -10.47
C GLY A 92 -4.94 5.14 -10.07
N ILE A 93 -6.02 4.76 -9.37
CA ILE A 93 -7.00 5.72 -8.81
C ILE A 93 -6.30 6.67 -7.85
N LEU A 94 -5.51 6.14 -6.91
CA LEU A 94 -4.77 6.92 -5.93
C LEU A 94 -3.83 7.94 -6.59
N SER A 95 -3.07 7.53 -7.60
CA SER A 95 -2.16 8.41 -8.34
C SER A 95 -2.90 9.56 -9.02
N ASN A 96 -4.07 9.28 -9.62
CA ASN A 96 -4.92 10.30 -10.23
C ASN A 96 -5.44 11.30 -9.19
N LEU A 97 -5.92 10.81 -8.03
CA LEU A 97 -6.41 11.65 -6.93
C LEU A 97 -5.28 12.53 -6.35
N LEU A 98 -4.10 11.97 -6.11
CA LEU A 98 -2.94 12.71 -5.64
C LEU A 98 -2.52 13.78 -6.65
N SER A 99 -2.48 13.44 -7.94
CA SER A 99 -2.18 14.40 -9.01
C SER A 99 -3.21 15.54 -9.08
N MET A 100 -4.49 15.28 -8.81
CA MET A 100 -5.52 16.33 -8.69
C MET A 100 -5.29 17.21 -7.46
N HIS A 101 -5.00 16.62 -6.30
CA HIS A 101 -4.70 17.36 -5.08
C HIS A 101 -3.48 18.27 -5.26
N VAL A 102 -2.39 17.75 -5.81
CA VAL A 102 -1.16 18.52 -6.04
C VAL A 102 -1.43 19.72 -6.94
N ARG A 103 -2.17 19.52 -8.05
CA ARG A 103 -2.58 20.60 -8.96
C ARG A 103 -3.41 21.67 -8.27
N LYS A 104 -4.38 21.26 -7.45
CA LYS A 104 -5.23 22.18 -6.68
C LYS A 104 -4.41 23.04 -5.73
N PHE A 105 -3.42 22.47 -5.04
CA PHE A 105 -2.58 23.20 -4.09
C PHE A 105 -1.48 24.06 -4.74
N LEU A 106 -0.93 23.64 -5.88
CA LEU A 106 0.08 24.41 -6.61
C LEU A 106 -0.50 25.47 -7.55
N GLY A 107 -1.84 25.61 -7.61
CA GLY A 107 -2.53 26.59 -8.44
C GLY A 107 -2.42 26.32 -9.95
N THR A 108 -1.86 25.18 -10.35
CA THR A 108 -1.67 24.78 -11.74
C THR A 108 -2.85 23.94 -12.21
N GLN A 109 -3.80 24.57 -12.92
CA GLN A 109 -4.98 23.92 -13.48
C GLN A 109 -4.67 23.02 -14.71
N LYS A 110 -3.47 23.18 -15.32
CA LYS A 110 -3.07 22.35 -16.47
C LYS A 110 -2.50 21.01 -16.02
N ARG A 111 -2.85 19.97 -16.76
CA ARG A 111 -2.34 18.62 -16.59
C ARG A 111 -0.82 18.59 -16.78
N ASP A 112 -0.09 18.04 -15.82
CA ASP A 112 1.37 17.87 -15.88
C ASP A 112 1.72 16.38 -15.91
N PRO A 113 2.04 15.82 -17.10
CA PRO A 113 2.43 14.42 -17.24
C PRO A 113 3.66 14.01 -16.42
N ARG A 114 4.57 14.95 -16.14
CA ARG A 114 5.80 14.65 -15.38
C ARG A 114 5.48 14.36 -13.93
N LEU A 115 4.57 15.14 -13.34
CA LEU A 115 4.10 14.93 -11.98
C LEU A 115 3.36 13.59 -11.85
N GLU A 116 2.45 13.28 -12.77
CA GLU A 116 1.73 11.99 -12.80
C GLU A 116 2.74 10.81 -12.89
N GLN A 117 3.78 10.94 -13.72
CA GLN A 117 4.83 9.93 -13.84
C GLN A 117 5.65 9.76 -12.56
N GLN A 118 6.01 10.85 -11.88
CA GLN A 118 6.75 10.81 -10.61
C GLN A 118 5.93 10.14 -9.49
N LEU A 119 4.65 10.48 -9.37
CA LEU A 119 3.74 9.87 -8.41
C LEU A 119 3.59 8.37 -8.67
N ASN A 120 3.37 7.98 -9.94
CA ASN A 120 3.30 6.56 -10.30
C ASN A 120 4.58 5.80 -9.96
N ALA A 121 5.76 6.39 -10.22
CA ALA A 121 7.03 5.77 -9.90
C ALA A 121 7.22 5.58 -8.38
N SER A 122 6.90 6.60 -7.57
CA SER A 122 6.97 6.52 -6.11
C SER A 122 6.03 5.44 -5.55
N LEU A 123 4.77 5.43 -6.01
CA LEU A 123 3.79 4.42 -5.59
C LEU A 123 4.23 3.00 -6.02
N ALA A 124 4.79 2.85 -7.21
CA ALA A 124 5.34 1.57 -7.67
C ALA A 124 6.51 1.10 -6.79
N ASN A 125 7.43 2.00 -6.41
CA ASN A 125 8.54 1.69 -5.50
C ASN A 125 8.03 1.28 -4.11
N ALA A 126 7.05 2.00 -3.56
CA ALA A 126 6.43 1.66 -2.27
C ALA A 126 5.80 0.26 -2.30
N SER A 127 5.04 -0.04 -3.35
CA SER A 127 4.46 -1.36 -3.56
C SER A 127 5.52 -2.45 -3.72
N GLY A 128 6.59 -2.17 -4.47
CA GLY A 128 7.71 -3.08 -4.68
C GLY A 128 8.49 -3.37 -3.41
N PHE A 129 8.70 -2.37 -2.56
CA PHE A 129 9.30 -2.54 -1.23
C PHE A 129 8.50 -3.52 -0.38
N LEU A 130 7.18 -3.32 -0.26
CA LEU A 130 6.30 -4.21 0.48
C LEU A 130 6.41 -5.65 -0.06
N GLN A 131 6.33 -5.81 -1.39
CA GLN A 131 6.44 -7.12 -2.03
C GLN A 131 7.81 -7.80 -1.76
N SER A 132 8.90 -7.03 -1.74
CA SER A 132 10.26 -7.54 -1.51
C SER A 132 10.47 -8.05 -0.10
N ARG A 133 9.88 -7.38 0.91
CA ARG A 133 9.99 -7.78 2.32
C ARG A 133 9.33 -9.12 2.58
N ILE A 134 8.17 -9.31 1.97
CA ILE A 134 7.42 -10.56 2.00
C ILE A 134 8.22 -11.68 1.34
N ALA A 135 8.84 -11.41 0.18
CA ALA A 135 9.65 -12.40 -0.52
C ALA A 135 10.92 -12.80 0.27
N ALA A 136 11.48 -11.90 1.07
CA ALA A 136 12.62 -12.18 1.94
C ALA A 136 12.26 -13.02 3.18
N GLU A 137 11.03 -12.90 3.68
CA GLU A 137 10.54 -13.69 4.84
C GLU A 137 9.93 -15.04 4.42
N ILE A 138 9.46 -15.17 3.17
CA ILE A 138 8.83 -16.38 2.63
C ILE A 138 9.73 -17.02 1.56
N THR A 139 10.59 -17.96 1.97
CA THR A 139 11.64 -18.58 1.15
C THR A 139 11.19 -19.75 0.23
N SER A 140 9.88 -19.99 0.03
CA SER A 140 9.41 -21.05 -0.88
C SER A 140 8.47 -20.55 -1.99
N PRO A 141 8.69 -20.92 -3.28
CA PRO A 141 7.80 -20.62 -4.40
C PRO A 141 6.35 -21.15 -4.28
N SER A 142 6.09 -22.11 -3.38
CA SER A 142 4.75 -22.71 -3.19
C SER A 142 3.72 -21.81 -2.49
N GLN A 143 4.06 -20.56 -2.16
CA GLN A 143 3.28 -19.71 -1.25
C GLN A 143 2.87 -18.35 -1.82
N HIS A 144 2.47 -18.27 -3.09
CA HIS A 144 1.82 -17.05 -3.62
C HIS A 144 0.64 -16.58 -2.74
N PHE A 145 -0.04 -17.51 -2.06
CA PHE A 145 -1.11 -17.27 -1.10
C PHE A 145 -0.67 -16.49 0.15
N ALA A 146 0.40 -16.95 0.81
CA ALA A 146 0.93 -16.28 2.00
C ALA A 146 1.46 -14.88 1.67
N ARG A 147 1.89 -14.64 0.43
CA ARG A 147 2.43 -13.33 0.04
C ARG A 147 1.40 -12.21 0.06
N LYS A 148 0.12 -12.49 -0.26
CA LYS A 148 -0.92 -11.45 -0.29
C LYS A 148 -1.37 -11.07 1.12
N GLU A 149 -1.66 -12.07 1.95
CA GLU A 149 -2.05 -11.82 3.34
C GLU A 149 -0.90 -11.13 4.06
N ALA A 150 0.34 -11.59 3.86
CA ALA A 150 1.53 -10.92 4.35
C ALA A 150 1.68 -9.49 3.82
N PHE A 151 1.13 -9.16 2.65
CA PHE A 151 1.19 -7.80 2.10
C PHE A 151 0.26 -6.83 2.83
N LEU A 152 -1.00 -7.22 2.99
CA LEU A 152 -1.97 -6.40 3.72
C LEU A 152 -1.61 -6.36 5.22
N GLN A 153 -1.15 -7.47 5.79
CA GLN A 153 -0.63 -7.53 7.16
C GLN A 153 0.63 -6.67 7.33
N LEU A 154 1.55 -6.66 6.37
CA LEU A 154 2.73 -5.78 6.43
C LEU A 154 2.32 -4.30 6.36
N ALA A 155 1.37 -3.94 5.49
CA ALA A 155 0.85 -2.58 5.42
C ALA A 155 0.16 -2.17 6.73
N GLU A 156 -0.63 -3.06 7.33
CA GLU A 156 -1.25 -2.86 8.64
C GLU A 156 -0.22 -2.71 9.75
N ALA A 157 0.78 -3.60 9.81
CA ALA A 157 1.86 -3.53 10.78
C ALA A 157 2.63 -2.21 10.64
N LEU A 158 2.92 -1.76 9.41
CA LEU A 158 3.56 -0.47 9.16
C LEU A 158 2.70 0.71 9.63
N GLU A 159 1.39 0.71 9.36
CA GLU A 159 0.48 1.77 9.82
C GLU A 159 0.21 1.74 11.33
N SER A 160 0.45 0.62 12.01
CA SER A 160 0.41 0.54 13.47
C SER A 160 1.66 1.10 14.16
N LEU A 161 2.78 1.25 13.45
CA LEU A 161 4.02 1.76 14.02
C LEU A 161 3.89 3.23 14.45
N PRO A 162 4.64 3.68 15.46
CA PRO A 162 4.84 5.10 15.72
C PRO A 162 5.30 5.86 14.46
N GLU A 163 4.82 7.09 14.27
CA GLU A 163 5.05 7.88 13.06
C GLU A 163 6.53 7.99 12.70
N ASP A 164 7.38 8.28 13.69
CA ASP A 164 8.83 8.38 13.54
C ASP A 164 9.47 7.09 12.97
N TYR A 165 9.01 5.92 13.43
CA TYR A 165 9.51 4.62 12.97
C TYR A 165 9.06 4.31 11.55
N ARG A 166 7.80 4.60 11.24
CA ARG A 166 7.28 4.44 9.89
C ARG A 166 8.00 5.36 8.91
N ARG A 167 8.16 6.63 9.28
CA ARG A 167 8.78 7.66 8.43
C ARG A 167 10.22 7.32 8.09
N VAL A 168 11.02 6.84 9.05
CA VAL A 168 12.41 6.44 8.76
C VAL A 168 12.47 5.22 7.84
N ILE A 169 11.56 4.25 7.98
CA ILE A 169 11.50 3.06 7.11
C ILE A 169 11.13 3.46 5.68
N VAL A 170 10.11 4.31 5.51
CA VAL A 170 9.68 4.82 4.20
C VAL A 170 10.81 5.58 3.51
N LEU A 171 11.38 6.60 4.17
CA LEU A 171 12.47 7.39 3.58
C LEU A 171 13.68 6.52 3.19
N ARG A 172 14.00 5.50 4.01
CA ARG A 172 15.16 4.64 3.74
C ARG A 172 14.92 3.64 2.61
N HIS A 173 13.76 3.01 2.56
CA HIS A 173 13.53 1.85 1.70
C HIS A 173 12.59 2.09 0.52
N VAL A 174 11.60 2.96 0.68
CA VAL A 174 10.67 3.34 -0.39
C VAL A 174 11.31 4.42 -1.25
N ASP A 175 11.88 5.44 -0.60
CA ASP A 175 12.48 6.58 -1.29
C ASP A 175 13.95 6.33 -1.65
N GLY A 176 14.54 5.25 -1.12
CA GLY A 176 15.92 4.85 -1.37
C GLY A 176 16.96 5.82 -0.82
N LEU A 177 16.59 6.73 0.09
CA LEU A 177 17.50 7.76 0.56
C LEU A 177 18.61 7.18 1.45
N PRO A 178 19.85 7.68 1.35
CA PRO A 178 20.91 7.35 2.29
C PRO A 178 20.61 7.96 3.66
N PHE A 179 21.13 7.36 4.75
CA PHE A 179 20.87 7.82 6.12
C PHE A 179 21.18 9.32 6.35
N ALA A 180 22.18 9.86 5.65
CA ALA A 180 22.49 11.29 5.69
C ALA A 180 21.33 12.17 5.19
N ASP A 181 20.64 11.76 4.13
CA ASP A 181 19.53 12.53 3.57
C ASP A 181 18.23 12.26 4.33
N VAL A 182 18.05 11.04 4.87
CA VAL A 182 16.97 10.74 5.82
C VAL A 182 17.09 11.63 7.07
N ALA A 183 18.30 11.79 7.60
CA ALA A 183 18.61 12.65 8.75
C ALA A 183 18.23 14.11 8.48
N LYS A 184 18.59 14.65 7.31
CA LYS A 184 18.16 15.99 6.87
C LYS A 184 16.64 16.08 6.77
N ALA A 185 15.99 15.11 6.12
CA ALA A 185 14.54 15.09 5.92
C ALA A 185 13.73 14.97 7.22
N MET A 186 14.31 14.36 8.26
CA MET A 186 13.71 14.22 9.59
C MET A 186 14.16 15.30 10.59
N GLY A 187 15.12 16.16 10.23
CA GLY A 187 15.68 17.16 11.15
C GLY A 187 16.41 16.54 12.34
N ARG A 188 17.10 15.41 12.14
CA ARG A 188 17.78 14.63 13.20
C ARG A 188 19.23 14.37 12.84
N SER A 189 20.02 13.88 13.81
CA SER A 189 21.38 13.39 13.53
C SER A 189 21.34 12.02 12.83
N VAL A 190 22.38 11.70 12.06
CA VAL A 190 22.51 10.41 11.38
C VAL A 190 22.46 9.24 12.37
N ASP A 191 23.22 9.33 13.47
CA ASP A 191 23.22 8.32 14.54
C ASP A 191 21.82 8.14 15.18
N SER A 192 21.08 9.24 15.38
CA SER A 192 19.71 9.15 15.87
C SER A 192 18.80 8.44 14.88
N VAL A 193 18.93 8.70 13.58
CA VAL A 193 18.12 8.06 12.53
C VAL A 193 18.44 6.58 12.38
N GLU A 194 19.71 6.19 12.44
CA GLU A 194 20.10 4.79 12.39
C GLU A 194 19.52 3.99 13.56
N LYS A 195 19.62 4.53 14.79
CA LYS A 195 19.00 3.93 15.98
C LYS A 195 17.48 3.85 15.86
N LEU A 196 16.86 4.89 15.32
CA LEU A 196 15.42 4.95 15.08
C LEU A 196 14.97 3.88 14.08
N TRP A 197 15.73 3.71 12.99
CA TRP A 197 15.50 2.71 11.96
C TRP A 197 15.60 1.28 12.50
N VAL A 198 16.66 0.97 13.27
CA VAL A 198 16.82 -0.35 13.90
C VAL A 198 15.64 -0.67 14.83
N ARG A 199 15.24 0.29 15.67
CA ARG A 199 14.09 0.13 16.57
C ARG A 199 12.77 -0.04 15.80
N GLY A 200 12.59 0.72 14.72
CA GLY A 200 11.44 0.62 13.85
C GLY A 200 11.33 -0.77 13.21
N LEU A 201 12.42 -1.30 12.67
CA LEU A 201 12.45 -2.66 12.10
C LEU A 201 12.20 -3.74 13.15
N ALA A 202 12.78 -3.60 14.35
CA ALA A 202 12.52 -4.54 15.43
C ALA A 202 11.04 -4.54 15.83
N LYS A 203 10.43 -3.36 15.98
CA LYS A 203 9.00 -3.22 16.30
C LYS A 203 8.11 -3.76 15.19
N LEU A 204 8.46 -3.51 13.93
CA LEU A 204 7.76 -4.07 12.77
C LEU A 204 7.76 -5.59 12.81
N LYS A 205 8.92 -6.20 13.05
CA LYS A 205 9.07 -7.65 13.16
C LYS A 205 8.24 -8.22 14.33
N THR A 206 8.24 -7.58 15.50
CA THR A 206 7.40 -8.01 16.62
C THR A 206 5.92 -7.95 16.27
N THR A 207 5.49 -6.85 15.64
CA THR A 207 4.08 -6.65 15.24
C THR A 207 3.63 -7.70 14.23
N MET A 208 4.51 -8.10 13.30
CA MET A 208 4.21 -9.15 12.33
C MET A 208 4.29 -10.57 12.90
N GLY A 209 5.05 -10.79 13.98
CA GLY A 209 5.20 -12.10 14.63
C GLY A 209 4.18 -12.39 15.74
N GLU A 210 3.41 -11.38 16.15
CA GLU A 210 2.30 -11.51 17.11
C GLU A 210 0.95 -11.80 16.42
N VAL A 211 0.94 -11.96 15.08
CA VAL A 211 -0.25 -12.26 14.25
C VAL A 211 -0.28 -13.74 13.86
#